data_AF-Q59FU4-F1
#
_entry.id   AF-Q59FU4-F1
#
_cell.length_a   1.000
_cell.length_b   1.000
_cell.length_c   1.000
_cell.angle_alpha   90.00
_cell.angle_beta   90.00
_cell.angle_gamma   90.00
#
_symmetry.space_group_name_H-M   'P 1'
#
loop_
_entity.id
_entity.type
_entity.pdbx_description
1 polymer ?
#
loop_
_entity_poly.entity_id
_entity_poly.type
_entity_poly.pdbx_seq_one_letter_code
_entity_poly.pdbx_strand_id
1 'polypeptide(L)'
;SKHGWRDTDLFSQPTYCCVCAQHILQGAFCDCCGLRVDEGCLRKADKRFQCKEIMLKNDTKVLDAMPHHWIRGNVPLCSYCMVCKQQCGCQPKLCDYRCIWCQKTVHDECMKNSLKNEKCDFGEFKNLIIPPSYLTSINQMRKDKKTDYEVLASKLGKQWTPLIILANSRSGTNMGEGLLGEFRILLNPVQVFDVTKTPPIKALQLCTLLPYYSARVLVCGGDGTVGWVLDAVDDMKIKGQEKYIPQVAVLPLGTGNDLSNTLGWGTGYAGEIPVAQVLRNVMEADGIKLDRWKVQVTNKGYYNLRKPKEFTMNNYFSVGPDALMALNFHAHREKAPSLFSSRILNKAVYLFYGTKDCLVQECKDLNKKVELELDGERVALPSLEGIIVLNIGYWGGGCRLWEGMGDETYPLARHDDGLLEVVGVYGSFHCAQIQVKLANPFRIGQAHTVRVGEI
;
A
#
# COMPACT_ATOMS: atom_id res chain seq x y z
N SER A 1 16.21 -5.77 -20.30
CA SER A 1 15.66 -6.82 -19.40
C SER A 1 14.76 -7.76 -20.17
N LYS A 2 14.40 -8.92 -19.61
CA LYS A 2 13.39 -9.80 -20.22
C LYS A 2 11.99 -9.20 -20.05
N HIS A 3 11.06 -9.56 -20.94
CA HIS A 3 9.65 -9.21 -20.79
C HIS A 3 9.01 -10.03 -19.68
N GLY A 4 8.19 -9.39 -18.84
CA GLY A 4 7.30 -10.05 -17.88
C GLY A 4 5.94 -10.29 -18.52
N TRP A 5 5.83 -11.33 -19.35
CA TRP A 5 4.58 -11.65 -20.05
C TRP A 5 3.49 -12.12 -19.09
N ARG A 6 2.27 -11.65 -19.31
CA ARG A 6 1.03 -12.17 -18.71
C ARG A 6 0.02 -12.44 -19.79
N ASP A 7 -0.52 -13.64 -19.75
CA ASP A 7 -1.58 -14.06 -20.66
C ASP A 7 -2.91 -13.40 -20.25
N THR A 8 -3.74 -13.12 -21.24
CA THR A 8 -5.06 -12.56 -21.05
C THR A 8 -6.00 -13.02 -22.16
N ASP A 9 -7.18 -13.46 -21.76
CA ASP A 9 -8.20 -13.97 -22.68
C ASP A 9 -9.00 -12.84 -23.34
N LEU A 10 -8.96 -11.63 -22.77
CA LEU A 10 -9.69 -10.48 -23.29
C LEU A 10 -9.03 -9.17 -22.87
N PHE A 11 -8.79 -8.29 -23.84
CA PHE A 11 -8.45 -6.90 -23.58
C PHE A 11 -9.73 -6.05 -23.47
N SER A 12 -9.73 -5.09 -22.55
CA SER A 12 -10.85 -4.15 -22.34
C SER A 12 -11.12 -3.19 -23.51
N GLN A 13 -10.23 -3.16 -24.50
CA GLN A 13 -10.34 -2.31 -25.68
C GLN A 13 -9.76 -3.04 -26.91
N PRO A 14 -10.17 -2.67 -28.14
CA PRO A 14 -9.58 -3.19 -29.37
C PRO A 14 -8.06 -3.10 -29.32
N THR A 15 -7.40 -4.25 -29.42
CA THR A 15 -5.96 -4.39 -29.20
C THR A 15 -5.36 -5.11 -30.39
N TYR A 16 -4.20 -4.64 -30.85
CA TYR A 16 -3.52 -5.19 -32.02
C TYR A 16 -2.13 -5.70 -31.64
N CYS A 17 -1.74 -6.84 -32.21
CA CYS A 17 -0.46 -7.46 -31.95
C CYS A 17 0.69 -6.58 -32.46
N CYS A 18 1.64 -6.23 -31.61
CA CYS A 18 2.79 -5.42 -31.99
C CYS A 18 3.74 -6.12 -32.98
N VAL A 19 3.59 -7.44 -33.22
CA VAL A 19 4.40 -8.21 -34.17
C VAL A 19 3.72 -8.31 -35.54
N CYS A 20 2.50 -8.86 -35.60
CA CYS A 20 1.80 -9.15 -36.86
C CYS A 20 0.75 -8.08 -37.25
N ALA A 21 0.53 -7.08 -36.39
CA ALA A 21 -0.47 -6.00 -36.56
C ALA A 21 -1.94 -6.45 -36.65
N GLN A 22 -2.23 -7.74 -36.44
CA GLN A 22 -3.59 -8.27 -36.41
C GLN A 22 -4.29 -7.98 -35.07
N HIS A 23 -5.62 -7.93 -35.09
CA HIS A 23 -6.42 -7.81 -33.89
C HIS A 23 -6.21 -9.03 -32.98
N ILE A 24 -6.01 -8.79 -31.68
CA ILE A 24 -5.79 -9.84 -30.70
C ILE A 24 -7.13 -10.28 -30.12
N LEU A 25 -7.43 -11.57 -30.25
CA LEU A 25 -8.55 -12.20 -29.53
C LEU A 25 -8.07 -12.76 -28.20
N GLN A 26 -6.99 -13.54 -28.24
CA GLN A 26 -6.27 -14.07 -27.08
C GLN A 26 -4.79 -13.77 -27.24
N GLY A 27 -4.14 -13.38 -26.16
CA GLY A 27 -2.72 -13.07 -26.23
C GLY A 27 -2.13 -12.69 -24.89
N ALA A 28 -1.03 -11.98 -24.94
CA ALA A 28 -0.28 -11.60 -23.76
C ALA A 28 0.10 -10.13 -23.80
N PHE A 29 0.32 -9.56 -22.62
CA PHE A 29 0.94 -8.26 -22.47
C PHE A 29 2.12 -8.32 -21.51
N CYS A 30 3.12 -7.47 -21.75
CA CYS A 30 4.24 -7.32 -20.82
C CYS A 30 3.87 -6.36 -19.69
N ASP A 31 3.96 -6.83 -18.45
CA ASP A 31 3.65 -6.04 -17.24
C ASP A 31 4.71 -4.95 -16.91
N CYS A 32 5.77 -4.82 -17.72
CA CYS A 32 6.81 -3.81 -17.53
C CYS A 32 6.81 -2.72 -18.60
N CYS A 33 6.65 -3.08 -19.87
CA CYS A 33 6.65 -2.12 -20.98
C CYS A 33 5.26 -1.92 -21.61
N GLY A 34 4.29 -2.77 -21.29
CA GLY A 34 2.94 -2.74 -21.85
C GLY A 34 2.87 -3.17 -23.32
N LEU A 35 3.90 -3.82 -23.85
CA LEU A 35 3.88 -4.45 -25.18
C LEU A 35 2.77 -5.51 -25.22
N ARG A 36 1.96 -5.53 -26.28
CA ARG A 36 0.84 -6.48 -26.42
C ARG A 36 1.02 -7.31 -27.68
N VAL A 37 0.87 -8.63 -27.55
CA VAL A 37 1.14 -9.57 -28.63
C VAL A 37 0.14 -10.71 -28.61
N ASP A 38 -0.16 -11.20 -29.79
CA ASP A 38 -0.88 -12.46 -29.99
C ASP A 38 -0.05 -13.63 -29.43
N GLU A 39 -0.72 -14.68 -28.94
CA GLU A 39 -0.08 -15.86 -28.33
C GLU A 39 0.99 -16.49 -29.27
N GLY A 40 0.68 -16.62 -30.56
CA GLY A 40 1.61 -17.16 -31.56
C GLY A 40 2.81 -16.26 -31.86
N CYS A 41 2.79 -15.02 -31.39
CA CYS A 41 3.82 -14.01 -31.63
C CYS A 41 4.79 -13.80 -30.46
N LEU A 42 4.56 -14.40 -29.28
CA LEU A 42 5.39 -14.23 -28.07
C LEU A 42 6.90 -14.41 -28.32
N ARG A 43 7.31 -15.53 -28.92
CA ARG A 43 8.73 -15.82 -29.20
C ARG A 43 9.36 -14.83 -30.19
N LYS A 44 8.57 -14.32 -31.14
CA LYS A 44 9.03 -13.31 -32.10
C LYS A 44 9.16 -11.94 -31.40
N ALA A 45 8.27 -11.65 -30.46
CA ALA A 45 8.29 -10.42 -29.68
C ALA A 45 9.54 -10.31 -28.80
N ASP A 46 9.90 -11.38 -28.08
CA ASP A 46 11.11 -11.42 -27.25
C ASP A 46 12.41 -11.16 -28.02
N LYS A 47 12.45 -11.57 -29.30
CA LYS A 47 13.61 -11.34 -30.18
C LYS A 47 13.63 -9.94 -30.77
N ARG A 48 12.44 -9.40 -31.11
CA ARG A 48 12.30 -8.15 -31.87
C ARG A 48 12.29 -6.91 -30.99
N PHE A 49 11.71 -6.99 -29.80
CA PHE A 49 11.48 -5.85 -28.92
C PHE A 49 12.26 -6.01 -27.62
N GLN A 50 12.95 -4.95 -27.21
CA GLN A 50 13.56 -4.91 -25.89
C GLN A 50 12.52 -4.47 -24.85
N CYS A 51 12.58 -5.06 -23.65
CA CYS A 51 11.79 -4.58 -22.53
C CYS A 51 12.47 -3.35 -21.87
N LYS A 52 11.77 -2.76 -20.90
CA LYS A 52 12.24 -1.68 -20.04
C LYS A 52 13.62 -1.99 -19.45
N GLU A 53 14.55 -1.06 -19.62
CA GLU A 53 15.88 -1.15 -19.00
C GLU A 53 15.73 -0.85 -17.51
N ILE A 54 16.21 -1.75 -16.64
CA ILE A 54 16.03 -1.59 -15.19
C ILE A 54 17.21 -0.81 -14.61
N MET A 55 18.42 -1.10 -15.09
CA MET A 55 19.70 -0.55 -14.62
C MET A 55 20.71 -0.55 -15.78
N LEU A 56 21.68 0.38 -15.75
CA LEU A 56 22.83 0.36 -16.65
C LEU A 56 23.75 -0.84 -16.34
N LYS A 57 24.34 -1.42 -17.39
CA LYS A 57 25.42 -2.40 -17.26
C LYS A 57 26.74 -1.66 -17.01
N ASN A 58 27.61 -2.23 -16.15
CA ASN A 58 28.86 -1.62 -15.67
C ASN A 58 29.81 -1.09 -16.77
N ASP A 59 29.71 -1.59 -18.01
CA ASP A 59 30.56 -1.15 -19.14
C ASP A 59 29.97 0.01 -19.96
N THR A 60 28.79 0.51 -19.59
CA THR A 60 28.10 1.57 -20.35
C THR A 60 28.46 2.92 -19.75
N LYS A 61 29.10 3.80 -20.53
CA LYS A 61 29.28 5.21 -20.14
C LYS A 61 27.93 5.76 -19.69
N VAL A 62 27.89 6.40 -18.52
CA VAL A 62 26.70 7.11 -18.02
C VAL A 62 26.26 8.07 -19.13
N LEU A 63 25.14 7.78 -19.77
CA LEU A 63 24.62 8.62 -20.84
C LEU A 63 24.12 9.92 -20.21
N ASP A 64 24.59 11.06 -20.72
CA ASP A 64 24.13 12.40 -20.28
C ASP A 64 22.62 12.59 -20.46
N ALA A 65 21.97 11.76 -21.29
CA ALA A 65 20.53 11.72 -21.42
C ALA A 65 20.01 10.37 -21.91
N MET A 66 18.82 9.99 -21.42
CA MET A 66 18.15 8.76 -21.83
C MET A 66 17.33 8.98 -23.10
N PRO A 67 17.48 8.14 -24.15
CA PRO A 67 16.63 8.21 -25.32
C PRO A 67 15.21 7.74 -24.99
N HIS A 68 14.23 8.21 -25.76
CA HIS A 68 12.90 7.63 -25.70
C HIS A 68 12.91 6.16 -26.15
N HIS A 69 12.21 5.31 -25.41
CA HIS A 69 11.92 3.95 -25.83
C HIS A 69 10.47 3.87 -26.29
N TRP A 70 10.26 3.88 -27.61
CA TRP A 70 8.95 3.91 -28.25
C TRP A 70 8.41 2.50 -28.54
N ILE A 71 7.15 2.26 -28.20
CA ILE A 71 6.37 1.10 -28.64
C ILE A 71 5.25 1.60 -29.54
N ARG A 72 5.07 0.95 -30.70
CA ARG A 72 4.02 1.29 -31.66
C ARG A 72 2.71 0.60 -31.32
N GLY A 73 1.60 1.31 -31.40
CA GLY A 73 0.24 0.79 -31.22
C GLY A 73 -0.21 0.67 -29.78
N ASN A 74 -1.50 0.33 -29.62
CA ASN A 74 -2.16 0.11 -28.34
C ASN A 74 -2.00 1.29 -27.37
N VAL A 75 -2.02 2.52 -27.91
CA VAL A 75 -1.95 3.73 -27.10
C VAL A 75 -3.18 3.81 -26.18
N PRO A 76 -3.05 4.35 -24.96
CA PRO A 76 -4.19 4.55 -24.06
C PRO A 76 -5.27 5.40 -24.70
N LEU A 77 -6.53 5.16 -24.34
CA LEU A 77 -7.65 6.01 -24.75
C LEU A 77 -7.42 7.46 -24.33
N CYS A 78 -7.97 8.40 -25.10
CA CYS A 78 -7.84 9.83 -24.88
C CYS A 78 -6.38 10.32 -24.83
N SER A 79 -5.47 9.63 -25.51
CA SER A 79 -4.08 10.10 -25.68
C SER A 79 -4.02 11.18 -26.76
N TYR A 80 -3.14 12.17 -26.56
CA TYR A 80 -2.89 13.25 -27.52
C TYR A 80 -1.43 13.27 -27.94
N CYS A 81 -1.21 13.51 -29.24
CA CYS A 81 0.12 13.62 -29.82
C CYS A 81 0.88 14.77 -29.18
N MET A 82 2.09 14.50 -28.69
CA MET A 82 2.94 15.52 -28.08
C MET A 82 3.35 16.64 -29.06
N VAL A 83 3.35 16.37 -30.37
CA VAL A 83 3.75 17.30 -31.43
C VAL A 83 2.56 18.15 -31.89
N CYS A 84 1.54 17.55 -32.52
CA CYS A 84 0.43 18.28 -33.13
C CYS A 84 -0.78 18.52 -32.20
N LYS A 85 -0.76 17.95 -30.99
CA LYS A 85 -1.84 18.04 -29.98
C LYS A 85 -3.19 17.42 -30.40
N GLN A 86 -3.23 16.66 -31.49
CA GLN A 86 -4.42 15.92 -31.93
C GLN A 86 -4.48 14.52 -31.29
N GLN A 87 -5.68 13.93 -31.23
CA GLN A 87 -5.91 12.63 -30.60
C GLN A 87 -5.16 11.48 -31.33
N CYS A 88 -4.52 10.60 -30.55
CA CYS A 88 -3.85 9.39 -31.02
C CYS A 88 -4.74 8.14 -30.83
N GLY A 89 -4.43 7.08 -31.57
CA GLY A 89 -5.07 5.77 -31.43
C GLY A 89 -6.46 5.67 -32.02
N CYS A 90 -6.87 6.62 -32.87
CA CYS A 90 -8.20 6.66 -33.45
C CYS A 90 -8.42 5.65 -34.60
N GLN A 91 -7.34 5.05 -35.13
CA GLN A 91 -7.44 4.14 -36.26
C GLN A 91 -7.62 2.69 -35.78
N PRO A 92 -8.48 1.87 -36.42
CA PRO A 92 -8.71 0.47 -36.06
C PRO A 92 -7.56 -0.42 -36.57
N LYS A 93 -6.32 -0.07 -36.24
CA LYS A 93 -5.10 -0.81 -36.58
C LYS A 93 -3.96 -0.41 -35.62
N LEU A 94 -2.87 -1.15 -35.69
CA LEU A 94 -1.62 -0.79 -35.03
C LEU A 94 -1.04 0.52 -35.61
N CYS A 95 -1.25 1.64 -34.92
CA CYS A 95 -0.80 2.98 -35.30
C CYS A 95 -0.33 3.76 -34.07
N ASP A 96 0.41 4.83 -34.33
CA ASP A 96 0.98 5.76 -33.35
C ASP A 96 1.95 5.08 -32.37
N TYR A 97 2.64 5.89 -31.58
CA TYR A 97 3.68 5.42 -30.67
C TYR A 97 3.44 5.95 -29.26
N ARG A 98 3.84 5.17 -28.26
CA ARG A 98 3.91 5.56 -26.85
C ARG A 98 5.32 5.31 -26.33
N CYS A 99 5.88 6.27 -25.60
CA CYS A 99 7.15 6.06 -24.90
C CYS A 99 6.89 5.34 -23.57
N ILE A 100 7.60 4.24 -23.29
CA ILE A 100 7.40 3.44 -22.07
C ILE A 100 7.88 4.10 -20.78
N TRP A 101 8.62 5.21 -20.89
CA TRP A 101 9.12 5.97 -19.75
C TRP A 101 8.27 7.19 -19.49
N CYS A 102 8.28 8.17 -20.41
CA CYS A 102 7.53 9.41 -20.22
C CYS A 102 6.04 9.32 -20.56
N GLN A 103 5.55 8.18 -21.06
CA GLN A 103 4.15 7.94 -21.48
C GLN A 103 3.60 8.87 -22.57
N LYS A 104 4.40 9.82 -23.09
CA LYS A 104 4.02 10.66 -24.23
C LYS A 104 3.64 9.80 -25.43
N THR A 105 2.67 10.27 -26.21
CA THR A 105 2.25 9.63 -27.45
C THR A 105 2.54 10.50 -28.66
N VAL A 106 2.72 9.88 -29.82
CA VAL A 106 3.02 10.59 -31.07
C VAL A 106 2.46 9.85 -32.28
N HIS A 107 1.89 10.59 -33.24
CA HIS A 107 1.44 10.00 -34.50
C HIS A 107 2.59 9.45 -35.33
N ASP A 108 2.29 8.45 -36.18
CA ASP A 108 3.25 7.88 -37.13
C ASP A 108 3.97 8.94 -37.98
N GLU A 109 3.25 9.95 -38.46
CA GLU A 109 3.81 11.03 -39.29
C GLU A 109 4.65 12.01 -38.48
N CYS A 110 4.17 12.40 -37.29
CA CYS A 110 4.89 13.30 -36.39
C CYS A 110 6.21 12.68 -35.91
N MET A 111 6.24 11.36 -35.66
CA MET A 111 7.42 10.62 -35.25
C MET A 111 8.54 10.70 -36.30
N LYS A 112 8.20 10.56 -37.58
CA LYS A 112 9.16 10.61 -38.70
C LYS A 112 9.78 12.01 -38.87
N ASN A 113 8.97 13.04 -38.62
CA ASN A 113 9.33 14.42 -38.96
C ASN A 113 10.02 15.19 -37.83
N SER A 114 9.76 14.88 -36.55
CA SER A 114 10.08 15.81 -35.45
C SER A 114 10.96 15.23 -34.33
N LEU A 115 11.15 13.91 -34.24
CA LEU A 115 11.64 13.27 -33.01
C LEU A 115 13.01 12.57 -33.09
N LYS A 116 13.80 12.79 -34.14
CA LYS A 116 15.09 12.08 -34.30
C LYS A 116 16.10 12.33 -33.17
N ASN A 117 16.03 13.48 -32.49
CA ASN A 117 17.01 13.91 -31.47
C ASN A 117 16.39 14.28 -30.11
N GLU A 118 15.08 14.07 -29.89
CA GLU A 118 14.46 14.41 -28.61
C GLU A 118 14.85 13.38 -27.53
N LYS A 119 15.11 13.87 -26.32
CA LYS A 119 15.53 13.08 -25.16
C LYS A 119 14.34 12.85 -24.23
N CYS A 120 14.28 11.68 -23.61
CA CYS A 120 13.21 11.36 -22.69
C CYS A 120 13.39 12.13 -21.38
N ASP A 121 12.36 12.87 -20.99
CA ASP A 121 12.28 13.64 -19.75
C ASP A 121 11.61 12.87 -18.60
N PHE A 122 11.30 11.58 -18.81
CA PHE A 122 10.50 10.73 -17.92
C PHE A 122 9.07 11.22 -17.65
N GLY A 123 8.62 12.28 -18.34
CA GLY A 123 7.24 12.76 -18.32
C GLY A 123 6.77 13.25 -16.95
N GLU A 124 5.46 13.13 -16.72
CA GLU A 124 4.75 13.60 -15.53
C GLU A 124 5.38 13.04 -14.23
N PHE A 125 5.69 11.74 -14.22
CA PHE A 125 6.17 11.04 -13.03
C PHE A 125 7.70 11.03 -12.88
N LYS A 126 8.42 11.89 -13.59
CA LYS A 126 9.91 11.95 -13.56
C LYS A 126 10.49 12.03 -12.16
N ASN A 127 9.82 12.74 -11.24
CA ASN A 127 10.30 12.92 -9.87
C ASN A 127 10.14 11.65 -9.02
N LEU A 128 9.25 10.74 -9.41
CA LEU A 128 9.00 9.47 -8.71
C LEU A 128 9.86 8.32 -9.22
N ILE A 129 10.42 8.44 -10.43
CA ILE A 129 11.14 7.35 -11.12
C ILE A 129 12.60 7.34 -10.68
N ILE A 130 13.09 6.17 -10.25
CA ILE A 130 14.53 5.88 -10.22
C ILE A 130 14.98 5.56 -11.65
N PRO A 131 15.74 6.44 -12.31
CA PRO A 131 16.11 6.21 -13.70
C PRO A 131 17.12 5.05 -13.80
N PRO A 132 17.17 4.33 -14.94
CA PRO A 132 18.11 3.22 -15.11
C PRO A 132 19.58 3.62 -14.95
N SER A 133 19.90 4.90 -15.20
CA SER A 133 21.24 5.47 -15.02
C SER A 133 21.63 5.75 -13.57
N TYR A 134 20.69 5.64 -12.62
CA TYR A 134 20.98 5.93 -11.22
C TYR A 134 21.73 4.80 -10.51
N LEU A 135 21.41 3.54 -10.84
CA LEU A 135 21.94 2.36 -10.17
C LEU A 135 22.75 1.46 -11.11
N THR A 136 23.84 0.88 -10.60
CA THR A 136 24.53 -0.28 -11.18
C THR A 136 24.42 -1.51 -10.30
N SER A 137 24.48 -2.68 -10.96
CA SER A 137 24.55 -3.97 -10.29
C SER A 137 26.01 -4.34 -10.06
N ILE A 138 26.40 -4.58 -8.81
CA ILE A 138 27.71 -5.12 -8.50
C ILE A 138 27.64 -6.63 -8.69
N ASN A 139 28.20 -7.15 -9.79
CA ASN A 139 28.48 -8.58 -9.87
C ASN A 139 29.73 -8.87 -9.03
N GLN A 140 29.58 -9.18 -7.75
CA GLN A 140 30.66 -9.82 -7.01
C GLN A 140 30.48 -11.34 -7.07
N MET A 141 31.47 -12.00 -7.69
CA MET A 141 31.73 -13.42 -7.55
C MET A 141 32.04 -13.76 -6.08
N ARG A 142 31.03 -13.73 -5.20
CA ARG A 142 31.10 -14.22 -3.83
C ARG A 142 29.82 -14.99 -3.52
N LYS A 143 30.00 -16.09 -2.80
CA LYS A 143 29.05 -17.19 -2.57
C LYS A 143 27.79 -16.82 -1.77
N ASP A 144 27.54 -15.54 -1.54
CA ASP A 144 26.39 -15.02 -0.81
C ASP A 144 25.46 -14.22 -1.73
N LYS A 145 24.20 -14.65 -1.81
CA LYS A 145 23.12 -14.09 -2.64
C LYS A 145 22.66 -12.70 -2.16
N LYS A 146 23.55 -11.72 -2.03
CA LYS A 146 23.19 -10.31 -1.81
C LYS A 146 23.39 -9.55 -3.13
N THR A 147 22.30 -9.00 -3.66
CA THR A 147 22.36 -8.07 -4.78
C THR A 147 22.78 -6.73 -4.20
N ASP A 148 24.07 -6.43 -4.25
CA ASP A 148 24.60 -5.14 -3.82
C ASP A 148 24.51 -4.14 -4.98
N TYR A 149 24.00 -2.95 -4.69
CA TYR A 149 23.77 -1.87 -5.64
C TYR A 149 24.79 -0.75 -5.43
N GLU A 150 25.26 -0.14 -6.51
CA GLU A 150 26.12 1.05 -6.49
C GLU A 150 25.38 2.24 -7.13
N VAL A 151 25.61 3.44 -6.61
CA VAL A 151 25.02 4.68 -7.12
C VAL A 151 25.96 5.30 -8.14
N LEU A 152 25.50 5.47 -9.39
CA LEU A 152 26.31 6.00 -10.48
C LEU A 152 26.19 7.52 -10.68
N ALA A 153 25.02 8.10 -10.39
CA ALA A 153 24.71 9.47 -10.77
C ALA A 153 24.63 10.43 -9.56
N SER A 154 25.21 11.62 -9.72
CA SER A 154 25.04 12.72 -8.78
C SER A 154 23.59 13.21 -8.77
N LYS A 155 23.02 13.38 -7.56
CA LYS A 155 21.70 13.96 -7.21
C LYS A 155 20.88 14.47 -8.42
N LEU A 156 19.88 13.69 -8.83
CA LEU A 156 18.74 14.21 -9.57
C LEU A 156 18.13 15.34 -8.72
N GLY A 157 17.77 16.48 -9.34
CA GLY A 157 17.61 17.78 -8.67
C GLY A 157 16.74 17.82 -7.40
N LYS A 158 16.74 18.95 -6.68
CA LYS A 158 16.12 19.07 -5.33
C LYS A 158 14.65 18.63 -5.20
N GLN A 159 13.91 18.51 -6.30
CA GLN A 159 12.51 18.07 -6.33
C GLN A 159 12.34 16.56 -6.60
N TRP A 160 13.43 15.80 -6.71
CA TRP A 160 13.36 14.36 -6.94
C TRP A 160 12.94 13.65 -5.65
N THR A 161 11.77 13.00 -5.71
CA THR A 161 11.15 12.29 -4.58
C THR A 161 10.80 10.87 -5.01
N PRO A 162 11.79 9.97 -5.10
CA PRO A 162 11.58 8.62 -5.62
C PRO A 162 10.50 7.88 -4.83
N LEU A 163 9.62 7.19 -5.56
CA LEU A 163 8.54 6.42 -4.95
C LEU A 163 8.83 4.93 -5.06
N ILE A 164 8.93 4.27 -3.91
CA ILE A 164 9.03 2.82 -3.80
C ILE A 164 7.62 2.25 -3.58
N ILE A 165 7.24 1.27 -4.37
CA ILE A 165 5.96 0.58 -4.26
C ILE A 165 6.16 -0.72 -3.49
N LEU A 166 5.40 -0.89 -2.41
CA LEU A 166 5.33 -2.12 -1.63
C LEU A 166 3.89 -2.66 -1.69
N ALA A 167 3.62 -3.62 -2.57
CA ALA A 167 2.28 -4.16 -2.74
C ALA A 167 2.18 -5.60 -2.24
N ASN A 168 1.10 -5.91 -1.54
CA ASN A 168 0.77 -7.27 -1.15
C ASN A 168 -0.11 -7.90 -2.23
N SER A 169 0.48 -8.81 -3.03
CA SER A 169 -0.21 -9.46 -4.15
C SER A 169 -1.42 -10.31 -3.75
N ARG A 170 -1.53 -10.70 -2.47
CA ARG A 170 -2.67 -11.46 -1.92
C ARG A 170 -3.79 -10.58 -1.35
N SER A 171 -3.60 -9.27 -1.26
CA SER A 171 -4.59 -8.35 -0.72
C SER A 171 -5.63 -7.92 -1.76
N GLY A 172 -6.83 -7.58 -1.29
CA GLY A 172 -7.92 -7.04 -2.12
C GLY A 172 -8.29 -7.93 -3.29
N THR A 173 -8.67 -9.20 -3.04
CA THR A 173 -9.06 -10.16 -4.09
C THR A 173 -8.05 -10.27 -5.25
N ASN A 174 -6.76 -10.38 -4.91
CA ASN A 174 -5.64 -10.44 -5.87
C ASN A 174 -5.44 -9.18 -6.76
N MET A 175 -6.11 -8.05 -6.45
CA MET A 175 -5.85 -6.77 -7.14
C MET A 175 -4.39 -6.32 -7.02
N GLY A 176 -3.71 -6.72 -5.94
CA GLY A 176 -2.29 -6.39 -5.72
C GLY A 176 -1.39 -6.87 -6.86
N GLU A 177 -1.70 -7.99 -7.51
CA GLU A 177 -0.89 -8.50 -8.62
C GLU A 177 -1.03 -7.66 -9.90
N GLY A 178 -2.25 -7.20 -10.20
CA GLY A 178 -2.53 -6.30 -11.32
C GLY A 178 -1.85 -4.94 -11.11
N LEU A 179 -2.01 -4.38 -9.90
CA LEU A 179 -1.39 -3.12 -9.51
C LEU A 179 0.13 -3.12 -9.67
N LEU A 180 0.80 -4.20 -9.26
CA LEU A 180 2.25 -4.34 -9.45
C LEU A 180 2.67 -4.17 -10.93
N GLY A 181 1.88 -4.71 -11.87
CA GLY A 181 2.12 -4.54 -13.30
C GLY A 181 1.89 -3.11 -13.77
N GLU A 182 0.78 -2.49 -13.37
CA GLU A 182 0.48 -1.10 -13.73
C GLU A 182 1.54 -0.12 -13.21
N PHE A 183 1.99 -0.30 -11.97
CA PHE A 183 3.10 0.48 -11.43
C PHE A 183 4.40 0.26 -12.22
N ARG A 184 4.73 -0.97 -12.63
CA ARG A 184 5.93 -1.24 -13.46
C ARG A 184 5.85 -0.63 -14.86
N ILE A 185 4.66 -0.48 -15.42
CA ILE A 185 4.45 0.23 -16.68
C ILE A 185 4.84 1.70 -16.53
N LEU A 186 4.40 2.36 -15.46
CA LEU A 186 4.64 3.80 -15.22
C LEU A 186 6.02 4.09 -14.61
N LEU A 187 6.51 3.23 -13.73
CA LEU A 187 7.72 3.40 -12.91
C LEU A 187 8.83 2.42 -13.29
N ASN A 188 10.06 2.63 -12.82
CA ASN A 188 11.12 1.64 -13.02
C ASN A 188 10.82 0.36 -12.20
N PRO A 189 10.83 -0.85 -12.79
CA PRO A 189 10.60 -2.09 -12.03
C PRO A 189 11.51 -2.29 -10.81
N VAL A 190 12.69 -1.65 -10.76
CA VAL A 190 13.60 -1.71 -9.61
C VAL A 190 12.97 -1.21 -8.30
N GLN A 191 11.95 -0.36 -8.39
CA GLN A 191 11.30 0.26 -7.22
C GLN A 191 9.92 -0.33 -6.93
N VAL A 192 9.53 -1.46 -7.55
CA VAL A 192 8.20 -2.06 -7.41
C VAL A 192 8.29 -3.48 -6.86
N PHE A 193 8.03 -3.62 -5.56
CA PHE A 193 8.21 -4.85 -4.80
C PHE A 193 6.88 -5.50 -4.42
N ASP A 194 6.83 -6.82 -4.58
CA ASP A 194 5.81 -7.67 -3.96
C ASP A 194 6.28 -8.07 -2.57
N VAL A 195 5.58 -7.63 -1.52
CA VAL A 195 5.98 -7.90 -0.12
C VAL A 195 5.86 -9.38 0.25
N THR A 196 5.10 -10.17 -0.51
CA THR A 196 5.02 -11.63 -0.30
C THR A 196 6.27 -12.35 -0.80
N LYS A 197 7.07 -11.70 -1.67
CA LYS A 197 8.31 -12.22 -2.25
C LYS A 197 9.54 -11.57 -1.63
N THR A 198 9.47 -10.26 -1.34
CA THR A 198 10.57 -9.47 -0.76
C THR A 198 10.09 -8.79 0.52
N PRO A 199 10.57 -9.18 1.71
CA PRO A 199 10.20 -8.53 2.96
C PRO A 199 10.46 -7.01 2.94
N PRO A 200 9.60 -6.18 3.56
CA PRO A 200 9.73 -4.72 3.57
C PRO A 200 11.12 -4.23 3.97
N ILE A 201 11.73 -4.78 5.02
CA ILE A 201 13.07 -4.37 5.47
C ILE A 201 14.14 -4.53 4.38
N LYS A 202 14.02 -5.53 3.49
CA LYS A 202 14.94 -5.74 2.37
C LYS A 202 14.65 -4.75 1.24
N ALA A 203 13.39 -4.52 0.91
CA ALA A 203 12.99 -3.56 -0.11
C ALA A 203 13.37 -2.12 0.29
N LEU A 204 13.18 -1.75 1.56
CA LEU A 204 13.54 -0.44 2.12
C LEU A 204 15.05 -0.18 2.15
N GLN A 205 15.91 -1.19 1.96
CA GLN A 205 17.33 -0.93 1.77
C GLN A 205 17.60 -0.10 0.51
N LEU A 206 16.70 -0.11 -0.48
CA LEU A 206 16.78 0.79 -1.64
C LEU A 206 16.77 2.27 -1.21
N CYS A 207 16.07 2.63 -0.12
CA CYS A 207 16.07 4.00 0.40
C CYS A 207 17.48 4.48 0.81
N THR A 208 18.33 3.56 1.29
CA THR A 208 19.70 3.91 1.73
C THR A 208 20.62 4.34 0.59
N LEU A 209 20.20 4.06 -0.65
CA LEU A 209 20.88 4.45 -1.88
C LEU A 209 20.35 5.77 -2.45
N LEU A 210 19.28 6.32 -1.86
CA LEU A 210 18.64 7.56 -2.28
C LEU A 210 19.15 8.74 -1.44
N PRO A 211 18.98 9.99 -1.91
CA PRO A 211 19.28 11.17 -1.11
C PRO A 211 18.52 11.18 0.23
N TYR A 212 19.08 11.90 1.21
CA TYR A 212 18.47 12.00 2.53
C TYR A 212 17.07 12.63 2.44
N TYR A 213 16.13 12.06 3.19
CA TYR A 213 14.76 12.56 3.33
C TYR A 213 14.02 12.76 2.00
N SER A 214 14.43 12.09 0.91
CA SER A 214 13.79 12.25 -0.42
C SER A 214 12.82 11.12 -0.77
N ALA A 215 12.97 9.95 -0.17
CA ALA A 215 12.20 8.77 -0.56
C ALA A 215 10.75 8.82 -0.03
N ARG A 216 9.81 8.34 -0.85
CA ARG A 216 8.44 8.02 -0.46
C ARG A 216 8.19 6.54 -0.68
N VAL A 217 7.28 5.96 0.09
CA VAL A 217 6.82 4.58 -0.06
C VAL A 217 5.31 4.58 -0.19
N LEU A 218 4.76 3.90 -1.20
CA LEU A 218 3.33 3.60 -1.30
C LEU A 218 3.10 2.14 -0.94
N VAL A 219 2.34 1.90 0.14
CA VAL A 219 1.98 0.56 0.59
C VAL A 219 0.61 0.19 0.07
N CYS A 220 0.54 -0.81 -0.80
CA CYS A 220 -0.73 -1.33 -1.34
C CYS A 220 -1.13 -2.58 -0.54
N GLY A 221 -2.05 -2.44 0.40
CA GLY A 221 -2.43 -3.52 1.33
C GLY A 221 -3.51 -3.09 2.33
N GLY A 222 -3.83 -3.98 3.28
CA GLY A 222 -4.63 -3.63 4.46
C GLY A 222 -3.77 -3.18 5.65
N ASP A 223 -4.40 -2.86 6.79
CA ASP A 223 -3.72 -2.32 7.98
C ASP A 223 -2.53 -3.18 8.45
N GLY A 224 -2.64 -4.51 8.41
CA GLY A 224 -1.54 -5.41 8.78
C GLY A 224 -0.33 -5.33 7.85
N THR A 225 -0.54 -5.06 6.55
CA THR A 225 0.57 -4.85 5.60
C THR A 225 1.22 -3.48 5.85
N VAL A 226 0.42 -2.45 6.10
CA VAL A 226 0.94 -1.11 6.44
C VAL A 226 1.75 -1.17 7.75
N GLY A 227 1.23 -1.83 8.78
CA GLY A 227 1.93 -2.06 10.04
C GLY A 227 3.28 -2.76 9.85
N TRP A 228 3.32 -3.83 9.05
CA TRP A 228 4.57 -4.54 8.75
C TRP A 228 5.63 -3.65 8.07
N VAL A 229 5.21 -2.74 7.17
CA VAL A 229 6.12 -1.77 6.55
C VAL A 229 6.59 -0.75 7.56
N LEU A 230 5.72 -0.22 8.41
CA LEU A 230 6.09 0.75 9.43
C LEU A 230 7.02 0.16 10.50
N ASP A 231 6.85 -1.12 10.86
CA ASP A 231 7.78 -1.83 11.74
C ASP A 231 9.17 -1.93 11.09
N ALA A 232 9.23 -2.21 9.79
CA ALA A 232 10.49 -2.21 9.05
C ALA A 232 11.12 -0.81 8.96
N VAL A 233 10.32 0.26 8.98
CA VAL A 233 10.82 1.64 9.09
C VAL A 233 11.40 1.91 10.49
N ASP A 234 10.78 1.39 11.56
CA ASP A 234 11.35 1.49 12.91
C ASP A 234 12.66 0.71 13.04
N ASP A 235 12.76 -0.46 12.41
CA ASP A 235 14.01 -1.22 12.32
C ASP A 235 15.14 -0.41 11.64
N MET A 236 14.82 0.45 10.67
CA MET A 236 15.79 1.37 10.07
C MET A 236 16.27 2.42 11.06
N LYS A 237 15.37 2.99 11.89
CA LYS A 237 15.74 3.93 12.97
C LYS A 237 16.71 3.26 13.94
N ILE A 238 16.39 2.06 14.40
CA ILE A 238 17.21 1.28 15.34
C ILE A 238 18.60 1.01 14.76
N LYS A 239 18.72 0.84 13.43
CA LYS A 239 20.00 0.65 12.73
C LYS A 239 20.76 1.96 12.45
N GLY A 240 20.30 3.10 12.94
CA GLY A 240 20.92 4.41 12.72
C GLY A 240 20.73 4.96 11.30
N GLN A 241 19.73 4.46 10.56
CA GLN A 241 19.45 4.85 9.16
C GLN A 241 18.37 5.96 9.07
N GLU A 242 18.25 6.79 10.10
CA GLU A 242 17.17 7.79 10.24
C GLU A 242 17.06 8.76 9.06
N LYS A 243 18.19 9.10 8.45
CA LYS A 243 18.28 10.03 7.31
C LYS A 243 17.64 9.48 6.03
N TYR A 244 17.39 8.18 5.98
CA TYR A 244 16.86 7.45 4.82
C TYR A 244 15.43 6.98 5.03
N ILE A 245 14.78 7.36 6.13
CA ILE A 245 13.40 6.97 6.41
C ILE A 245 12.47 7.63 5.40
N PRO A 246 11.64 6.83 4.69
CA PRO A 246 10.70 7.39 3.73
C PRO A 246 9.43 7.89 4.41
N GLN A 247 8.73 8.82 3.75
CA GLN A 247 7.31 9.07 4.03
C GLN A 247 6.47 7.91 3.51
N VAL A 248 5.43 7.51 4.24
CA VAL A 248 4.62 6.33 3.91
C VAL A 248 3.19 6.76 3.54
N ALA A 249 2.79 6.42 2.32
CA ALA A 249 1.43 6.56 1.80
C ALA A 249 0.74 5.18 1.73
N VAL A 250 -0.59 5.17 1.71
CA VAL A 250 -1.37 3.94 1.74
C VAL A 250 -2.32 3.87 0.52
N LEU A 251 -2.35 2.71 -0.14
CA LEU A 251 -3.42 2.34 -1.06
C LEU A 251 -4.23 1.20 -0.40
N PRO A 252 -5.45 1.47 0.09
CA PRO A 252 -6.18 0.57 0.98
C PRO A 252 -6.81 -0.63 0.24
N LEU A 253 -6.11 -1.77 0.20
CA LEU A 253 -6.60 -3.01 -0.41
C LEU A 253 -7.33 -3.94 0.58
N GLY A 254 -7.34 -3.61 1.87
CA GLY A 254 -7.99 -4.40 2.91
C GLY A 254 -9.50 -4.16 3.02
N THR A 255 -10.12 -4.76 4.05
CA THR A 255 -11.52 -4.52 4.42
C THR A 255 -11.66 -3.45 5.52
N GLY A 256 -10.78 -3.47 6.53
CA GLY A 256 -10.82 -2.58 7.70
C GLY A 256 -10.35 -1.18 7.35
N ASN A 257 -9.08 -1.06 6.97
CA ASN A 257 -8.42 0.15 6.47
C ASN A 257 -8.63 1.38 7.38
N ASP A 258 -8.75 1.16 8.69
CA ASP A 258 -8.98 2.23 9.67
C ASP A 258 -7.82 3.23 9.69
N LEU A 259 -6.59 2.74 9.50
CA LEU A 259 -5.42 3.59 9.41
C LEU A 259 -5.48 4.46 8.14
N SER A 260 -5.80 3.85 7.00
CA SER A 260 -5.94 4.58 5.73
C SER A 260 -7.01 5.67 5.80
N ASN A 261 -8.16 5.39 6.43
CA ASN A 261 -9.20 6.38 6.68
C ASN A 261 -8.70 7.55 7.52
N THR A 262 -8.02 7.24 8.62
CA THR A 262 -7.46 8.24 9.54
C THR A 262 -6.48 9.16 8.82
N LEU A 263 -5.65 8.59 7.95
CA LEU A 263 -4.62 9.31 7.20
C LEU A 263 -5.13 9.96 5.91
N GLY A 264 -6.43 9.91 5.62
CA GLY A 264 -7.04 10.57 4.45
C GLY A 264 -6.88 9.83 3.11
N TRP A 265 -6.41 8.59 3.10
CA TRP A 265 -6.25 7.76 1.90
C TRP A 265 -7.53 6.99 1.51
N GLY A 266 -8.56 7.08 2.34
CA GLY A 266 -9.89 6.54 2.07
C GLY A 266 -10.12 5.11 2.57
N THR A 267 -11.36 4.65 2.39
CA THR A 267 -11.90 3.42 3.02
C THR A 267 -11.51 2.13 2.30
N GLY A 268 -11.05 2.25 1.07
CA GLY A 268 -10.77 1.11 0.22
C GLY A 268 -10.56 1.51 -1.22
N TYR A 269 -9.76 0.73 -1.92
CA TYR A 269 -9.56 0.80 -3.37
C TYR A 269 -10.14 -0.46 -4.03
N ALA A 270 -10.90 -0.30 -5.11
CA ALA A 270 -11.49 -1.35 -5.94
C ALA A 270 -11.22 -1.14 -7.45
N GLY A 271 -10.23 -0.32 -7.80
CA GLY A 271 -9.90 -0.02 -9.20
C GLY A 271 -10.69 1.14 -9.80
N GLU A 272 -11.40 1.92 -8.97
CA GLU A 272 -12.21 3.06 -9.42
C GLU A 272 -11.39 4.22 -9.99
N ILE A 273 -10.12 4.37 -9.57
CA ILE A 273 -9.21 5.38 -10.12
C ILE A 273 -7.98 4.71 -10.77
N PRO A 274 -7.48 5.22 -11.91
CA PRO A 274 -6.27 4.69 -12.52
C PRO A 274 -5.04 4.86 -11.62
N VAL A 275 -4.06 3.96 -11.74
CA VAL A 275 -2.78 4.06 -11.00
C VAL A 275 -2.06 5.39 -11.24
N ALA A 276 -2.19 6.00 -12.42
CA ALA A 276 -1.66 7.33 -12.70
C ALA A 276 -2.25 8.41 -11.75
N GLN A 277 -3.54 8.32 -11.40
CA GLN A 277 -4.16 9.21 -10.43
C GLN A 277 -3.66 8.94 -9.01
N VAL A 278 -3.45 7.66 -8.65
CA VAL A 278 -2.83 7.31 -7.36
C VAL A 278 -1.44 7.95 -7.23
N LEU A 279 -0.63 7.93 -8.28
CA LEU A 279 0.69 8.57 -8.29
C LEU A 279 0.60 10.10 -8.11
N ARG A 280 -0.37 10.76 -8.77
CA ARG A 280 -0.63 12.20 -8.56
C ARG A 280 -1.02 12.51 -7.12
N ASN A 281 -1.95 11.73 -6.55
CA ASN A 281 -2.34 11.89 -5.15
C ASN A 281 -1.12 11.76 -4.22
N VAL A 282 -0.22 10.82 -4.48
CA VAL A 282 1.03 10.67 -3.71
C VAL A 282 2.00 11.85 -3.92
N MET A 283 2.05 12.45 -5.10
CA MET A 283 2.88 13.64 -5.36
C MET A 283 2.37 14.86 -4.57
N GLU A 284 1.05 15.06 -4.56
CA GLU A 284 0.37 16.20 -3.94
C GLU A 284 0.17 16.04 -2.42
N ALA A 285 0.33 14.84 -1.87
CA ALA A 285 0.11 14.57 -0.46
C ALA A 285 1.12 15.28 0.46
N ASP A 286 0.59 15.81 1.56
CA ASP A 286 1.34 16.39 2.67
C ASP A 286 1.80 15.31 3.67
N GLY A 287 2.92 15.59 4.34
CA GLY A 287 3.44 14.75 5.40
C GLY A 287 2.72 15.02 6.72
N ILE A 288 2.18 13.97 7.32
CA ILE A 288 1.60 13.99 8.67
C ILE A 288 2.40 13.08 9.60
N LYS A 289 2.34 13.39 10.90
CA LYS A 289 2.94 12.54 11.95
C LYS A 289 1.95 11.46 12.35
N LEU A 290 2.47 10.32 12.80
CA LEU A 290 1.68 9.23 13.36
C LEU A 290 2.40 8.74 14.61
N ASP A 291 1.70 8.82 15.74
CA ASP A 291 2.16 8.22 16.98
C ASP A 291 2.10 6.70 16.87
N ARG A 292 3.12 6.05 17.43
CA ARG A 292 3.29 4.59 17.38
C ARG A 292 3.59 4.11 18.78
N TRP A 293 2.78 3.19 19.25
CA TRP A 293 2.73 2.84 20.66
C TRP A 293 3.34 1.47 20.91
N LYS A 294 4.15 1.37 21.96
CA LYS A 294 4.66 0.08 22.44
C LYS A 294 3.65 -0.56 23.37
N VAL A 295 3.23 -1.78 23.07
CA VAL A 295 2.34 -2.60 23.90
C VAL A 295 3.13 -3.74 24.48
N GLN A 296 3.19 -3.83 25.81
CA GLN A 296 3.86 -4.91 26.53
C GLN A 296 2.83 -5.82 27.19
N VAL A 297 2.91 -7.12 26.91
CA VAL A 297 2.04 -8.14 27.49
C VAL A 297 2.88 -9.04 28.39
N THR A 298 2.61 -8.98 29.69
CA THR A 298 3.26 -9.80 30.72
C THR A 298 2.34 -10.91 31.18
N ASN A 299 2.84 -12.15 31.23
CA ASN A 299 2.11 -13.27 31.82
C ASN A 299 2.70 -13.59 33.19
N LYS A 300 1.90 -13.47 34.26
CA LYS A 300 2.27 -13.85 35.63
C LYS A 300 2.27 -15.39 35.76
N GLY A 301 3.23 -16.06 35.14
CA GLY A 301 3.47 -17.50 35.37
C GLY A 301 4.22 -17.74 36.69
N TYR A 302 4.09 -18.95 37.25
CA TYR A 302 4.55 -19.39 38.59
C TYR A 302 6.02 -19.11 38.97
N TYR A 303 6.86 -18.63 38.04
CA TYR A 303 8.28 -18.33 38.27
C TYR A 303 8.79 -16.99 37.73
N ASN A 304 7.94 -16.08 37.20
CA ASN A 304 8.38 -14.78 36.65
C ASN A 304 9.54 -14.82 35.61
N LEU A 305 9.82 -15.99 35.01
CA LEU A 305 10.96 -16.21 34.11
C LEU A 305 10.67 -15.89 32.63
N ARG A 306 9.41 -15.64 32.25
CA ARG A 306 9.05 -15.35 30.85
C ARG A 306 9.21 -13.86 30.55
N LYS A 307 10.05 -13.55 29.55
CA LYS A 307 10.17 -12.18 29.03
C LYS A 307 8.81 -11.65 28.53
N PRO A 308 8.48 -10.37 28.78
CA PRO A 308 7.29 -9.75 28.22
C PRO A 308 7.27 -9.87 26.70
N LYS A 309 6.08 -10.08 26.13
CA LYS A 309 5.89 -9.94 24.68
C LYS A 309 5.70 -8.47 24.36
N GLU A 310 6.41 -7.97 23.35
CA GLU A 310 6.33 -6.57 22.92
C GLU A 310 5.75 -6.49 21.52
N PHE A 311 4.83 -5.55 21.32
CA PHE A 311 4.19 -5.27 20.05
C PHE A 311 4.23 -3.77 19.78
N THR A 312 4.16 -3.39 18.51
CA THR A 312 3.92 -1.99 18.11
C THR A 312 2.47 -1.86 17.65
N MET A 313 1.78 -0.86 18.18
CA MET A 313 0.39 -0.56 17.86
C MET A 313 0.29 0.75 17.10
N ASN A 314 -0.49 0.72 16.02
CA ASN A 314 -0.77 1.88 15.16
C ASN A 314 -2.19 2.36 15.29
N ASN A 315 -3.12 1.44 15.53
CA ASN A 315 -4.55 1.72 15.47
C ASN A 315 -5.15 1.65 16.86
N TYR A 316 -5.37 0.43 17.36
CA TYR A 316 -5.99 0.19 18.65
C TYR A 316 -5.78 -1.27 19.09
N PHE A 317 -6.00 -1.54 20.37
CA PHE A 317 -6.23 -2.89 20.90
C PHE A 317 -7.46 -2.86 21.81
N SER A 318 -8.03 -4.03 22.07
CA SER A 318 -9.24 -4.17 22.88
C SER A 318 -9.17 -5.37 23.81
N VAL A 319 -9.90 -5.30 24.91
CA VAL A 319 -10.18 -6.41 25.83
C VAL A 319 -11.70 -6.53 25.97
N GLY A 320 -12.24 -7.74 25.86
CA GLY A 320 -13.68 -7.99 25.98
C GLY A 320 -14.37 -8.29 24.63
N PRO A 321 -15.65 -7.91 24.45
CA PRO A 321 -16.48 -8.32 23.31
C PRO A 321 -15.89 -7.99 21.94
N ASP A 322 -15.26 -6.82 21.78
CA ASP A 322 -14.62 -6.43 20.52
C ASP A 322 -13.49 -7.38 20.12
N ALA A 323 -12.62 -7.73 21.07
CA ALA A 323 -11.55 -8.69 20.85
C ALA A 323 -12.08 -10.08 20.49
N LEU A 324 -13.17 -10.50 21.14
CA LEU A 324 -13.83 -11.78 20.88
C LEU A 324 -14.48 -11.82 19.49
N MET A 325 -15.14 -10.73 19.07
CA MET A 325 -15.68 -10.57 17.72
C MET A 325 -14.57 -10.67 16.68
N ALA A 326 -13.46 -9.96 16.89
CA ALA A 326 -12.30 -10.00 16.00
C ALA A 326 -11.68 -11.42 15.91
N LEU A 327 -11.59 -12.13 17.04
CA LEU A 327 -11.11 -13.51 17.09
C LEU A 327 -12.02 -14.46 16.31
N ASN A 328 -13.33 -14.37 16.52
CA ASN A 328 -14.31 -15.21 15.84
C ASN A 328 -14.34 -14.95 14.33
N PHE A 329 -14.32 -13.68 13.93
CA PHE A 329 -14.20 -13.28 12.53
C PHE A 329 -12.94 -13.86 11.88
N HIS A 330 -11.79 -13.77 12.56
CA HIS A 330 -10.54 -14.32 12.07
C HIS A 330 -10.61 -15.85 11.89
N ALA A 331 -11.09 -16.56 12.90
CA ALA A 331 -11.23 -18.02 12.85
C ALA A 331 -12.18 -18.50 11.74
N HIS A 332 -13.28 -17.77 11.48
CA HIS A 332 -14.18 -18.10 10.38
C HIS A 332 -13.56 -17.80 9.02
N ARG A 333 -12.80 -16.70 8.91
CA ARG A 333 -12.08 -16.37 7.68
C ARG A 333 -11.04 -17.41 7.31
N GLU A 334 -10.36 -18.00 8.29
CA GLU A 334 -9.42 -19.10 8.04
C GLU A 334 -10.12 -20.39 7.61
N LYS A 335 -11.29 -20.70 8.19
CA LYS A 335 -12.06 -21.90 7.86
C LYS A 335 -12.74 -21.82 6.48
N ALA A 336 -13.24 -20.64 6.09
CA ALA A 336 -14.06 -20.47 4.89
C ALA A 336 -13.67 -19.22 4.08
N PRO A 337 -12.44 -19.13 3.54
CA PRO A 337 -11.93 -17.92 2.89
C PRO A 337 -12.76 -17.43 1.70
N SER A 338 -13.47 -18.32 1.00
CA SER A 338 -14.33 -17.98 -0.15
C SER A 338 -15.49 -17.04 0.23
N LEU A 339 -16.04 -17.17 1.45
CA LEU A 339 -17.10 -16.30 1.97
C LEU A 339 -16.61 -14.87 2.24
N PHE A 340 -15.29 -14.68 2.35
CA PHE A 340 -14.67 -13.40 2.72
C PHE A 340 -14.03 -12.66 1.54
N SER A 341 -14.46 -13.02 0.32
CA SER A 341 -13.96 -12.43 -0.93
C SER A 341 -14.47 -11.00 -1.16
N SER A 342 -15.58 -10.59 -0.55
CA SER A 342 -16.13 -9.23 -0.71
C SER A 342 -15.95 -8.39 0.55
N ARG A 343 -15.43 -7.16 0.41
CA ARG A 343 -15.32 -6.21 1.52
C ARG A 343 -16.67 -5.88 2.15
N ILE A 344 -17.73 -5.77 1.34
CA ILE A 344 -19.08 -5.49 1.82
C ILE A 344 -19.58 -6.65 2.68
N LEU A 345 -19.43 -7.89 2.18
CA LEU A 345 -19.80 -9.08 2.94
C LEU A 345 -18.99 -9.20 4.24
N ASN A 346 -17.69 -8.91 4.18
CA ASN A 346 -16.83 -8.93 5.35
C ASN A 346 -17.30 -7.96 6.44
N LYS A 347 -17.67 -6.73 6.06
CA LYS A 347 -18.22 -5.74 7.00
C LYS A 347 -19.57 -6.20 7.56
N ALA A 348 -20.44 -6.77 6.73
CA ALA A 348 -21.74 -7.29 7.18
C ALA A 348 -21.58 -8.45 8.18
N VAL A 349 -20.70 -9.42 7.88
CA VAL A 349 -20.41 -10.54 8.79
C VAL A 349 -19.88 -10.03 10.14
N TYR A 350 -19.00 -9.03 10.14
CA TYR A 350 -18.50 -8.42 11.37
C TYR A 350 -19.64 -7.78 12.19
N LEU A 351 -20.54 -7.05 11.54
CA LEU A 351 -21.73 -6.47 12.19
C LEU A 351 -22.64 -7.56 12.80
N PHE A 352 -22.84 -8.68 12.11
CA PHE A 352 -23.66 -9.78 12.62
C PHE A 352 -23.10 -10.44 13.87
N TYR A 353 -21.77 -10.53 14.04
CA TYR A 353 -21.18 -10.99 15.31
C TYR A 353 -21.55 -10.09 16.49
N GLY A 354 -21.79 -8.80 16.24
CA GLY A 354 -22.26 -7.86 17.26
C GLY A 354 -23.73 -8.02 17.64
N THR A 355 -24.54 -8.78 16.87
CA THR A 355 -25.96 -9.00 17.19
C THR A 355 -26.16 -10.07 18.28
N LYS A 356 -27.28 -9.97 19.00
CA LYS A 356 -27.51 -10.49 20.37
C LYS A 356 -27.35 -12.01 20.56
N ASP A 357 -27.25 -12.80 19.50
CA ASP A 357 -27.35 -14.27 19.57
C ASP A 357 -26.02 -15.03 19.50
N CYS A 358 -24.87 -14.36 19.31
CA CYS A 358 -23.59 -15.07 19.06
C CYS A 358 -22.53 -15.01 20.18
N LEU A 359 -22.61 -14.10 21.17
CA LEU A 359 -21.47 -13.80 22.07
C LEU A 359 -21.83 -13.64 23.56
N VAL A 360 -23.06 -13.96 23.94
CA VAL A 360 -23.56 -13.66 25.29
C VAL A 360 -23.05 -14.70 26.29
N GLN A 361 -21.97 -14.38 27.01
CA GLN A 361 -21.71 -14.70 28.45
C GLN A 361 -20.23 -14.60 28.86
N GLU A 362 -19.27 -14.60 27.93
CA GLU A 362 -17.85 -14.79 28.29
C GLU A 362 -17.17 -13.53 28.88
N CYS A 363 -17.61 -12.32 28.48
CA CYS A 363 -16.96 -11.07 28.87
C CYS A 363 -17.65 -10.31 30.02
N LYS A 364 -18.64 -10.92 30.69
CA LYS A 364 -19.38 -10.25 31.77
C LYS A 364 -18.48 -9.85 32.93
N ASP A 365 -18.87 -8.76 33.59
CA ASP A 365 -18.22 -8.23 34.79
C ASP A 365 -16.72 -7.95 34.60
N LEU A 366 -16.31 -7.45 33.43
CA LEU A 366 -14.89 -7.14 33.18
C LEU A 366 -14.34 -6.18 34.24
N ASN A 367 -15.14 -5.21 34.67
CA ASN A 367 -14.82 -4.27 35.74
C ASN A 367 -14.48 -4.91 37.10
N LYS A 368 -14.88 -6.16 37.33
CA LYS A 368 -14.52 -6.93 38.54
C LYS A 368 -13.29 -7.83 38.35
N LYS A 369 -12.78 -7.92 37.12
CA LYS A 369 -11.66 -8.80 36.74
C LYS A 369 -10.39 -8.03 36.40
N VAL A 370 -10.50 -6.74 36.09
CA VAL A 370 -9.35 -5.91 35.68
C VAL A 370 -9.24 -4.62 36.47
N GLU A 371 -8.00 -4.21 36.73
CA GLU A 371 -7.63 -2.86 37.17
C GLU A 371 -7.16 -2.06 35.94
N LEU A 372 -7.69 -0.85 35.78
CA LEU A 372 -7.25 0.11 34.78
C LEU A 372 -6.49 1.25 35.45
N GLU A 373 -5.31 1.57 34.94
CA GLU A 373 -4.59 2.79 35.28
C GLU A 373 -4.34 3.64 34.03
N LEU A 374 -4.58 4.94 34.17
CA LEU A 374 -4.29 5.98 33.19
C LEU A 374 -3.25 6.91 33.79
N ASP A 375 -2.08 7.01 33.16
CA ASP A 375 -0.95 7.83 33.65
C ASP A 375 -0.53 7.55 35.11
N GLY A 376 -0.65 6.27 35.50
CA GLY A 376 -0.32 5.78 36.85
C GLY A 376 -1.46 5.89 37.86
N GLU A 377 -2.55 6.58 37.51
CA GLU A 377 -3.71 6.77 38.38
C GLU A 377 -4.78 5.71 38.12
N ARG A 378 -5.27 5.07 39.18
CA ARG A 378 -6.33 4.06 39.09
C ARG A 378 -7.66 4.69 38.70
N VAL A 379 -8.32 4.10 37.71
CA VAL A 379 -9.63 4.55 37.24
C VAL A 379 -10.71 3.54 37.64
N ALA A 380 -11.74 4.04 38.31
CA ALA A 380 -12.92 3.25 38.66
C ALA A 380 -13.73 2.93 37.40
N LEU A 381 -13.91 1.64 37.11
CA LEU A 381 -14.68 1.19 35.95
C LEU A 381 -16.17 1.00 36.32
N PRO A 382 -17.12 1.52 35.52
CA PRO A 382 -18.52 1.13 35.62
C PRO A 382 -18.68 -0.34 35.20
N SER A 383 -19.90 -0.88 35.20
CA SER A 383 -20.21 -2.27 34.80
C SER A 383 -20.01 -2.52 33.29
N LEU A 384 -18.80 -2.30 32.80
CA LEU A 384 -18.36 -2.50 31.43
C LEU A 384 -18.03 -3.97 31.19
N GLU A 385 -18.22 -4.40 29.94
CA GLU A 385 -17.82 -5.72 29.46
C GLU A 385 -16.56 -5.66 28.60
N GLY A 386 -16.20 -4.47 28.08
CA GLY A 386 -15.01 -4.28 27.26
C GLY A 386 -14.33 -2.93 27.45
N ILE A 387 -13.03 -2.90 27.15
CA ILE A 387 -12.17 -1.72 27.10
C ILE A 387 -11.49 -1.70 25.73
N ILE A 388 -11.45 -0.54 25.08
CA ILE A 388 -10.78 -0.32 23.81
C ILE A 388 -9.81 0.85 24.01
N VAL A 389 -8.54 0.65 23.63
CA VAL A 389 -7.48 1.64 23.71
C VAL A 389 -7.07 2.01 22.29
N LEU A 390 -7.23 3.27 21.91
CA LEU A 390 -7.08 3.75 20.54
C LEU A 390 -6.02 4.83 20.41
N ASN A 391 -5.29 4.77 19.30
CA ASN A 391 -4.38 5.80 18.80
C ASN A 391 -5.00 6.58 17.62
N ILE A 392 -6.07 6.07 17.01
CA ILE A 392 -6.68 6.68 15.82
C ILE A 392 -8.19 6.86 16.01
N GLY A 393 -8.78 7.78 15.25
CA GLY A 393 -10.21 8.10 15.35
C GLY A 393 -11.16 7.09 14.69
N TYR A 394 -10.62 6.07 14.00
CA TYR A 394 -11.40 5.01 13.35
C TYR A 394 -11.19 3.67 14.03
N TRP A 395 -12.28 2.92 14.19
CA TRP A 395 -12.34 1.61 14.83
C TRP A 395 -13.29 0.69 14.07
N GLY A 396 -13.06 -0.62 14.17
CA GLY A 396 -14.03 -1.63 13.74
C GLY A 396 -14.35 -1.63 12.24
N GLY A 397 -13.42 -1.20 11.38
CA GLY A 397 -13.61 -1.22 9.92
C GLY A 397 -14.35 -0.01 9.34
N GLY A 398 -14.07 1.17 9.88
CA GLY A 398 -14.51 2.47 9.38
C GLY A 398 -15.52 3.18 10.28
N CYS A 399 -15.79 2.66 11.49
CA CYS A 399 -16.60 3.37 12.46
C CYS A 399 -15.76 4.48 13.09
N ARG A 400 -16.26 5.72 13.04
CA ARG A 400 -15.63 6.85 13.73
C ARG A 400 -16.25 7.00 15.11
N LEU A 401 -15.40 7.14 16.13
CA LEU A 401 -15.91 7.39 17.48
C LEU A 401 -16.65 8.73 17.55
N TRP A 402 -17.61 8.82 18.48
CA TRP A 402 -18.34 10.05 18.82
C TRP A 402 -19.26 10.62 17.73
N GLU A 403 -19.48 9.89 16.62
CA GLU A 403 -20.45 10.28 15.58
C GLU A 403 -21.84 9.64 15.78
N GLY A 404 -22.08 8.95 16.89
CA GLY A 404 -23.36 8.31 17.21
C GLY A 404 -24.34 9.22 17.94
N MET A 405 -25.53 8.69 18.23
CA MET A 405 -26.54 9.37 19.04
C MET A 405 -26.04 9.56 20.49
N GLY A 406 -25.81 10.80 20.91
CA GLY A 406 -25.45 11.19 22.27
C GLY A 406 -25.39 12.72 22.42
N ASP A 407 -25.56 13.20 23.65
CA ASP A 407 -25.70 14.64 23.94
C ASP A 407 -24.34 15.37 24.07
N GLU A 408 -23.26 14.63 24.27
CA GLU A 408 -21.92 15.19 24.50
C GLU A 408 -21.05 15.11 23.25
N THR A 409 -20.57 16.28 22.80
CA THR A 409 -19.61 16.39 21.70
C THR A 409 -18.19 16.28 22.26
N TYR A 410 -17.51 15.18 21.93
CA TYR A 410 -16.11 14.97 22.27
C TYR A 410 -15.22 15.33 21.08
N PRO A 411 -14.00 15.87 21.33
CA PRO A 411 -13.03 16.04 20.27
C PRO A 411 -12.68 14.69 19.66
N LEU A 412 -12.42 14.68 18.36
CA LEU A 412 -12.00 13.50 17.65
C LEU A 412 -10.61 13.09 18.10
N ALA A 413 -10.41 11.77 18.27
CA ALA A 413 -9.10 11.21 18.56
C ALA A 413 -8.10 11.67 17.51
N ARG A 414 -6.96 12.18 17.97
CA ARG A 414 -5.84 12.55 17.12
C ARG A 414 -4.82 11.43 17.14
N HIS A 415 -4.08 11.32 16.05
CA HIS A 415 -3.08 10.29 15.84
C HIS A 415 -1.65 10.85 15.95
N ASP A 416 -1.52 12.09 16.43
CA ASP A 416 -0.30 12.89 16.40
C ASP A 416 -0.12 13.79 17.64
N ASP A 417 -0.88 13.56 18.71
CA ASP A 417 -0.90 14.37 19.94
C ASP A 417 -0.18 13.70 21.13
N GLY A 418 0.33 12.49 20.96
CA GLY A 418 1.00 11.71 21.99
C GLY A 418 0.05 11.15 23.05
N LEU A 419 -1.26 11.04 22.77
CA LEU A 419 -2.26 10.51 23.70
C LEU A 419 -2.95 9.26 23.14
N LEU A 420 -3.40 8.39 24.06
CA LEU A 420 -4.28 7.26 23.77
C LEU A 420 -5.69 7.59 24.27
N GLU A 421 -6.69 7.31 23.44
CA GLU A 421 -8.09 7.30 23.86
C GLU A 421 -8.41 5.98 24.55
N VAL A 422 -9.10 6.03 25.69
CA VAL A 422 -9.57 4.84 26.40
C VAL A 422 -11.07 4.91 26.53
N VAL A 423 -11.75 3.92 25.96
CA VAL A 423 -13.21 3.86 25.92
C VAL A 423 -13.73 2.50 26.38
N GLY A 424 -14.92 2.48 26.93
CA GLY A 424 -15.62 1.31 27.44
C GLY A 424 -16.82 0.92 26.58
N VAL A 425 -17.12 -0.37 26.54
CA VAL A 425 -18.33 -0.91 25.91
C VAL A 425 -19.07 -1.85 26.87
N TYR A 426 -20.41 -1.85 26.78
CA TYR A 426 -21.28 -2.65 27.65
C TYR A 426 -21.62 -4.04 27.10
N GLY A 427 -21.10 -4.42 25.94
CA GLY A 427 -21.37 -5.71 25.31
C GLY A 427 -21.23 -5.67 23.79
N SER A 428 -21.33 -6.83 23.14
CA SER A 428 -21.25 -6.94 21.67
C SER A 428 -22.36 -6.17 20.95
N PHE A 429 -23.57 -6.15 21.52
CA PHE A 429 -24.69 -5.38 20.98
C PHE A 429 -24.42 -3.87 21.02
N HIS A 430 -23.79 -3.39 22.10
CA HIS A 430 -23.37 -1.99 22.18
C HIS A 430 -22.32 -1.67 21.10
N CYS A 431 -21.35 -2.57 20.88
CA CYS A 431 -20.39 -2.44 19.78
C CYS A 431 -21.09 -2.31 18.41
N ALA A 432 -22.10 -3.15 18.14
CA ALA A 432 -22.87 -3.09 16.90
C ALA A 432 -23.62 -1.75 16.76
N GLN A 433 -24.26 -1.28 17.83
CA GLN A 433 -24.97 0.01 17.85
C GLN A 433 -24.01 1.18 17.56
N ILE A 434 -22.80 1.17 18.10
CA ILE A 434 -21.77 2.18 17.81
C ILE A 434 -21.40 2.16 16.32
N GLN A 435 -21.20 0.97 15.73
CA GLN A 435 -20.85 0.84 14.30
C GLN A 435 -21.92 1.41 13.37
N VAL A 436 -23.19 1.34 13.75
CA VAL A 436 -24.31 1.91 12.99
C VAL A 436 -24.74 3.29 13.49
N LYS A 437 -23.91 3.96 14.31
CA LYS A 437 -24.13 5.31 14.86
C LYS A 437 -25.38 5.47 15.72
N LEU A 438 -25.89 4.39 16.30
CA LEU A 438 -27.04 4.40 17.21
C LEU A 438 -26.64 4.56 18.69
N ALA A 439 -25.34 4.51 19.01
CA ALA A 439 -24.81 4.74 20.35
C ALA A 439 -23.39 5.31 20.27
N ASN A 440 -22.92 5.90 21.36
CA ASN A 440 -21.52 6.25 21.57
C ASN A 440 -20.89 5.33 22.62
N PRO A 441 -19.58 5.03 22.53
CA PRO A 441 -18.90 4.28 23.58
C PRO A 441 -18.87 5.09 24.89
N PHE A 442 -18.65 4.42 26.01
CA PHE A 442 -18.45 5.10 27.29
C PHE A 442 -17.04 5.70 27.32
N ARG A 443 -16.90 7.02 27.48
CA ARG A 443 -15.58 7.65 27.57
C ARG A 443 -14.97 7.38 28.95
N ILE A 444 -13.81 6.72 28.98
CA ILE A 444 -13.07 6.48 30.23
C ILE A 444 -12.05 7.61 30.43
N GLY A 445 -11.29 7.96 29.40
CA GLY A 445 -10.31 9.05 29.48
C GLY A 445 -9.34 9.09 28.32
N GLN A 446 -8.31 9.91 28.47
CA GLN A 446 -7.14 10.01 27.61
C GLN A 446 -5.89 9.91 28.48
N ALA A 447 -4.82 9.27 27.97
CA ALA A 447 -3.58 9.10 28.73
C ALA A 447 -2.35 8.96 27.84
N HIS A 448 -1.17 9.29 28.38
CA HIS A 448 0.12 8.95 27.75
C HIS A 448 0.52 7.49 28.02
N THR A 449 0.02 6.89 29.09
CA THR A 449 0.29 5.50 29.45
C THR A 449 -0.97 4.83 29.95
N VAL A 450 -1.24 3.62 29.47
CA VAL A 450 -2.41 2.83 29.84
C VAL A 450 -1.96 1.47 30.35
N ARG A 451 -2.39 1.09 31.55
CA ARG A 451 -2.14 -0.25 32.11
C ARG A 451 -3.45 -0.94 32.39
N VAL A 452 -3.64 -2.11 31.80
CA VAL A 452 -4.75 -3.02 32.10
C VAL A 452 -4.16 -4.27 32.75
N GLY A 453 -4.48 -4.50 34.02
CA GLY A 453 -4.01 -5.67 34.79
C GLY A 453 -5.17 -6.52 35.26
N GLU A 454 -4.95 -7.82 35.44
CA GLU A 454 -5.90 -8.69 36.15
C GLU A 454 -5.84 -8.39 37.66
N ILE A 455 -7.02 -8.35 38.30
CA ILE A 455 -7.18 -8.17 39.76
C ILE A 455 -6.62 -9.38 40.51
#